data_AF-A0A0C2YRG3-F1
#
_entry.id   AF-A0A0C2YRG3-F1
#
_cell.length_a   1.000
_cell.length_b   1.000
_cell.length_c   1.000
_cell.angle_alpha   90.00
_cell.angle_beta   90.00
_cell.angle_gamma   90.00
#
_symmetry.space_group_name_H-M   'P 1'
#
loop_
_entity.id
_entity.type
_entity.pdbx_description
1 polymer ?
#
loop_
_entity_poly.entity_id
_entity_poly.type
_entity_poly.pdbx_seq_one_letter_code
_entity_poly.pdbx_strand_id
1 'polypeptide(L)'
;FGHDTIRCFCSNSSKMKKMAARDFKDLLLCSIPVFEKLLPEPHNTLVMTLLFLLCHWHGLAKLCMHMDEPMYLVRLCFMASWG
;
A
#
# COMPACT_ATOMS: atom_id res chain seq x y z
N PHE A 1 11.54 6.15 19.02
CA PHE A 1 10.12 6.23 18.63
C PHE A 1 9.83 7.68 18.23
N GLY A 2 9.36 7.94 17.00
CA GLY A 2 9.03 9.31 16.56
C GLY A 2 9.62 9.79 15.22
N HIS A 3 9.80 8.94 14.20
CA HIS A 3 10.26 9.39 12.88
C HIS A 3 9.52 8.69 11.72
N ASP A 4 8.21 8.49 11.86
CA ASP A 4 7.32 8.15 10.74
C ASP A 4 6.19 9.20 10.70
N THR A 5 6.55 10.48 10.54
CA THR A 5 5.60 11.53 10.19
C THR A 5 5.33 11.45 8.69
N ILE A 6 4.06 11.35 8.28
CA ILE A 6 3.63 11.39 6.87
C ILE A 6 4.29 12.61 6.23
N ARG A 7 5.15 12.38 5.23
CA ARG A 7 5.90 13.47 4.56
C ARG A 7 5.01 14.19 3.57
N CYS A 8 5.34 15.46 3.29
CA CYS A 8 4.68 16.19 2.20
C CYS A 8 4.87 15.46 0.87
N PHE A 9 3.76 15.21 0.19
CA PHE A 9 3.77 14.61 -1.14
C PHE A 9 4.40 15.54 -2.18
N CYS A 10 4.99 14.98 -3.24
CA CYS A 10 5.40 15.76 -4.40
C CYS A 10 4.19 16.46 -5.02
N SER A 11 4.40 17.61 -5.68
CA SER A 11 3.33 18.46 -6.23
C SER A 11 2.36 17.74 -7.19
N ASN A 12 2.73 16.58 -7.74
CA ASN A 12 1.88 15.74 -8.59
C ASN A 12 1.91 14.27 -8.15
N SER A 13 1.27 13.96 -7.03
CA SER A 13 1.15 12.59 -6.49
C SER A 13 0.47 11.61 -7.45
N SER A 14 -0.49 12.08 -8.24
CA SER A 14 -1.24 11.26 -9.21
C SER A 14 -0.38 10.73 -10.35
N LYS A 15 0.74 11.39 -10.67
CA LYS A 15 1.65 10.98 -11.74
C LYS A 15 2.53 9.79 -11.34
N MET A 16 2.69 9.56 -10.02
CA MET A 16 3.52 8.52 -9.42
C MET A 16 4.94 8.42 -10.03
N LYS A 17 5.46 9.52 -10.58
CA LYS A 17 6.75 9.56 -11.27
C LYS A 17 7.84 9.91 -10.27
N LYS A 18 8.92 9.12 -10.24
CA LYS A 18 10.06 9.24 -9.30
C LYS A 18 9.66 9.04 -7.82
N MET A 19 8.75 8.10 -7.54
CA MET A 19 8.46 7.70 -6.16
C MET A 19 9.48 6.72 -5.62
N ALA A 20 10.00 7.00 -4.43
CA ALA A 20 10.64 5.96 -3.63
C ALA A 20 9.57 5.07 -3.00
N ALA A 21 9.94 3.84 -2.63
CA ALA A 21 9.04 2.91 -1.95
C ALA A 21 8.41 3.49 -0.66
N ARG A 22 9.12 4.43 -0.01
CA ARG A 22 8.65 5.12 1.19
C ARG A 22 7.53 6.12 0.89
N ASP A 23 7.57 6.82 -0.24
CA ASP A 23 6.52 7.76 -0.67
C ASP A 23 5.23 7.01 -1.04
N PHE A 24 5.37 5.79 -1.57
CA PHE A 24 4.25 4.91 -1.88
C PHE A 24 3.51 4.44 -0.62
N LYS A 25 4.24 4.12 0.46
CA LYS A 25 3.66 3.80 1.77
C LYS A 25 2.83 4.97 2.31
N ASP A 26 3.38 6.18 2.28
CA ASP A 26 2.71 7.37 2.80
C ASP A 26 1.44 7.70 1.99
N LEU A 27 1.46 7.48 0.67
CA LEU A 27 0.26 7.60 -0.17
C LEU A 27 -0.79 6.56 0.17
N LEU A 28 -0.42 5.28 0.30
CA LEU A 28 -1.35 4.22 0.64
C LEU A 28 -2.08 4.53 1.95
N LEU A 29 -1.32 4.88 2.99
CA LEU A 29 -1.90 5.22 4.30
C LEU A 29 -2.81 6.45 4.25
N CYS A 30 -2.42 7.50 3.50
CA CYS A 30 -3.25 8.70 3.34
C CYS A 30 -4.49 8.44 2.49
N SER A 31 -4.43 7.51 1.53
CA SER A 31 -5.51 7.25 0.60
C SER A 31 -6.67 6.47 1.23
N ILE A 32 -6.42 5.54 2.16
CA ILE A 32 -7.46 4.73 2.82
C ILE A 32 -8.61 5.60 3.41
N PRO A 33 -8.37 6.59 4.29
CA PRO A 33 -9.44 7.43 4.82
C PRO A 33 -9.99 8.44 3.80
N VAL A 34 -9.23 8.79 2.75
CA VAL A 34 -9.66 9.74 1.72
C VAL A 34 -10.65 9.10 0.75
N PHE A 35 -10.47 7.82 0.43
CA PHE A 35 -11.36 7.08 -0.45
C PHE A 35 -12.59 6.52 0.27
N GLU A 36 -12.61 6.52 1.61
CA GLU A 36 -13.77 6.09 2.39
C GLU A 36 -15.00 6.97 2.08
N LYS A 37 -16.00 6.37 1.41
CA LYS A 37 -17.26 7.02 0.99
C LYS A 37 -17.10 8.11 -0.07
N LEU A 38 -15.93 8.19 -0.72
CA LEU A 38 -15.71 9.15 -1.80
C LEU A 38 -16.43 8.74 -3.10
N LEU A 39 -16.56 7.43 -3.34
CA LEU A 39 -17.18 6.88 -4.54
C LEU A 39 -18.56 6.29 -4.22
N PRO A 40 -19.50 6.29 -5.18
CA PRO A 40 -20.74 5.54 -5.05
C PRO A 40 -20.46 4.02 -5.12
N GLU A 41 -21.24 3.25 -4.37
CA GLU A 41 -21.23 1.79 -4.49
C GLU A 41 -21.59 1.36 -5.93
N PRO A 42 -20.96 0.30 -6.47
CA PRO A 42 -20.07 -0.67 -5.82
C PRO A 42 -18.57 -0.31 -5.85
N HIS A 43 -18.20 0.80 -6.47
CA HIS A 43 -16.80 1.11 -6.78
C HIS A 43 -15.99 1.44 -5.52
N ASN A 44 -16.62 2.05 -4.53
CA ASN A 44 -16.01 2.34 -3.23
C ASN A 44 -15.55 1.07 -2.51
N THR A 45 -16.39 0.03 -2.45
CA THR A 45 -16.03 -1.26 -1.86
C THR A 45 -14.84 -1.91 -2.60
N LEU A 46 -14.83 -1.87 -3.93
CA LEU A 46 -13.73 -2.42 -4.73
C LEU A 46 -12.42 -1.67 -4.49
N VAL A 47 -12.45 -0.33 -4.50
CA VAL A 47 -11.25 0.51 -4.27
C VAL A 47 -10.74 0.34 -2.85
N MET A 48 -11.61 0.32 -1.85
CA MET A 48 -11.26 0.03 -0.45
C MET A 48 -10.59 -1.34 -0.30
N THR A 49 -11.13 -2.37 -0.97
CA THR A 49 -10.55 -3.73 -0.94
C THR A 49 -9.16 -3.75 -1.55
N LEU A 50 -8.97 -3.09 -2.70
CA LEU A 50 -7.67 -2.99 -3.35
C LEU A 50 -6.65 -2.24 -2.50
N LEU A 51 -7.03 -1.11 -1.89
CA LEU A 51 -6.17 -0.33 -1.00
C LEU A 51 -5.75 -1.14 0.23
N PHE A 52 -6.69 -1.87 0.83
CA PHE A 52 -6.41 -2.75 1.96
C PHE A 52 -5.43 -3.86 1.57
N LEU A 53 -5.68 -4.53 0.45
CA LEU A 53 -4.82 -5.60 -0.04
C LEU A 53 -3.39 -5.09 -0.30
N LEU A 54 -3.25 -3.95 -0.98
CA LEU A 54 -1.96 -3.32 -1.24
C LEU A 54 -1.22 -2.97 0.07
N CYS A 55 -1.93 -2.44 1.06
CA CYS A 55 -1.34 -2.13 2.37
C CYS A 55 -0.87 -3.39 3.10
N HIS A 56 -1.65 -4.47 3.03
CA HIS A 56 -1.31 -5.78 3.60
C HIS A 56 -0.03 -6.35 2.96
N TRP A 57 0.02 -6.37 1.62
CA TRP A 57 1.20 -6.82 0.86
C TRP A 57 2.44 -6.00 1.16
N HIS A 58 2.30 -4.67 1.22
CA HIS A 58 3.41 -3.79 1.53
C HIS A 58 3.95 -4.02 2.96
N GLY A 59 3.05 -4.27 3.93
CA GLY A 59 3.43 -4.66 5.29
C GLY A 59 4.19 -5.98 5.34
N LEU A 60 3.69 -7.00 4.64
CA LEU A 60 4.34 -8.31 4.53
C LEU A 60 5.72 -8.22 3.88
N ALA A 61 5.83 -7.50 2.76
CA ALA A 61 7.11 -7.29 2.08
C ALA A 61 8.13 -6.58 2.98
N LYS A 62 7.69 -5.63 3.81
CA LYS A 62 8.56 -4.94 4.77
C LYS A 62 9.03 -5.88 5.90
N LEU A 63 8.16 -6.78 6.36
CA LEU A 63 8.52 -7.82 7.33
C LEU A 63 9.51 -8.83 6.74
N CYS A 64 9.30 -9.28 5.50
CA CYS A 64 10.22 -10.17 4.79
C CYS A 64 11.57 -9.54 4.44
N MET A 65 11.70 -8.21 4.43
CA MET A 65 13.01 -7.54 4.30
C MET A 65 13.77 -7.49 5.62
N HIS A 66 13.07 -7.64 6.75
CA HIS A 66 13.64 -7.63 8.11
C HIS A 66 13.91 -9.02 8.66
N MET A 67 13.14 -10.01 8.21
CA MET A 67 13.46 -11.42 8.35
C MET A 67 14.38 -11.80 7.19
N ASP A 68 15.38 -12.65 7.38
CA ASP A 68 16.22 -13.20 6.29
C ASP A 68 15.44 -14.20 5.40
N GLU A 69 14.15 -13.96 5.23
CA GLU A 69 13.20 -14.83 4.53
C GLU A 69 13.15 -14.47 3.04
N PRO A 70 13.38 -15.42 2.13
CA PRO A 70 13.51 -15.07 0.73
C PRO A 70 12.21 -14.55 0.10
N MET A 71 12.34 -13.68 -0.90
CA MET A 71 11.23 -13.03 -1.63
C MET A 71 10.18 -13.99 -2.23
N TYR A 72 10.47 -15.29 -2.30
CA TYR A 72 9.54 -16.34 -2.75
C TYR A 72 8.29 -16.46 -1.85
N LEU A 73 8.37 -16.19 -0.55
CA LEU A 73 7.22 -16.27 0.37
C LEU A 73 6.15 -15.24 0.04
N VAL A 74 6.55 -13.99 -0.23
CA VAL A 74 5.63 -12.94 -0.69
C VAL A 74 4.96 -13.36 -2.00
N ARG A 75 5.71 -13.99 -2.90
CA ARG A 75 5.21 -14.43 -4.21
C ARG A 75 4.27 -15.64 -4.12
N LEU A 76 4.55 -16.59 -3.23
CA LEU A 76 3.71 -17.77 -2.98
C LEU A 76 2.39 -17.39 -2.32
N CYS A 77 2.45 -16.52 -1.30
CA CYS A 77 1.24 -16.04 -0.64
C CYS A 77 0.35 -15.26 -1.64
N PHE A 78 0.96 -14.55 -2.61
CA PHE A 78 0.21 -13.83 -3.65
C PHE A 78 -0.54 -14.79 -4.57
N MET A 79 0.10 -15.89 -4.96
CA MET A 79 -0.58 -16.94 -5.74
C MET A 79 -1.65 -17.65 -4.91
N ALA A 80 -1.43 -17.85 -3.61
CA ALA A 80 -2.38 -18.54 -2.73
C ALA A 80 -3.63 -17.71 -2.37
N SER A 81 -3.53 -16.38 -2.30
CA SER A 81 -4.69 -15.50 -2.03
C SER A 81 -5.52 -15.20 -3.28
N TRP A 82 -5.07 -15.55 -4.48
CA TRP A 82 -5.75 -15.25 -5.75
C TRP A 82 -5.98 -16.48 -6.63
N GLY A 83 -5.88 -17.68 -6.06
CA GLY A 83 -6.20 -18.96 -6.69
C GLY A 83 -7.63 -19.41 -6.44
#